data_AF-A0A7S1ZFW4-F1
#
_entry.id   AF-A0A7S1ZFW4-F1
#
_cell.length_a   1.000
_cell.length_b   1.000
_cell.length_c   1.000
_cell.angle_alpha   90.00
_cell.angle_beta   90.00
_cell.angle_gamma   90.00
#
_symmetry.space_group_name_H-M   'P 1'
#
loop_
_entity.id
_entity.type
_entity.pdbx_description
1 polymer ?
#
loop_
_entity_poly.entity_id
_entity_poly.type
_entity_poly.pdbx_seq_one_letter_code
_entity_poly.pdbx_strand_id
1 'polypeptide(L)'
;EAEAGGGDDGDGDDKNGTRWTAVNPFVYSDSTTTPPPVLPPVERTVEIISRKAVVFGHILVFISLVMALSFGLWTFLNRSNVVVKASQPVFLGMLCIGSILILFTIVTESMCADLERRADVSCMLSPWLFSIGFIVSFSGLFSKTMLINKIFHTRGNNRRKIRIKMHDVMKPFAFLFLANLVVLISWTIVNPLVRREVPTGSVDIYGRPNRFYTNCVPLLADDDAGPAASKLW
;
A
#
# COMPACT_ATOMS: atom_id res chain seq x y z
N GLU A 1 -36.57 -21.07 -34.51
CA GLU A 1 -35.76 -21.04 -35.75
C GLU A 1 -34.30 -21.25 -35.34
N ALA A 2 -33.63 -22.34 -35.73
CA ALA A 2 -33.00 -22.58 -37.03
C ALA A 2 -31.92 -21.53 -37.37
N GLU A 3 -30.64 -21.86 -37.13
CA GLU A 3 -29.51 -21.67 -38.04
C GLU A 3 -28.18 -21.99 -37.33
N ALA A 4 -27.47 -23.00 -37.82
CA ALA A 4 -26.02 -23.11 -37.66
C ALA A 4 -25.48 -23.87 -38.88
N GLY A 5 -25.16 -23.09 -39.91
CA GLY A 5 -24.32 -23.55 -41.02
C GLY A 5 -22.85 -23.57 -40.61
N GLY A 6 -22.09 -24.41 -41.30
CA GLY A 6 -20.63 -24.47 -41.15
C GLY A 6 -20.13 -25.86 -41.50
N GLY A 7 -20.06 -26.14 -42.81
CA GLY A 7 -19.43 -27.34 -43.34
C GLY A 7 -17.94 -27.15 -43.60
N ASP A 8 -17.37 -28.27 -44.02
CA ASP A 8 -16.02 -28.53 -44.53
C ASP A 8 -14.95 -28.83 -43.47
N ASP A 9 -14.53 -30.10 -43.44
CA ASP A 9 -13.14 -30.51 -43.18
C ASP A 9 -12.94 -31.96 -43.66
N GLY A 10 -12.41 -32.07 -44.88
CA GLY A 10 -11.37 -33.01 -45.30
C GLY A 10 -11.53 -34.51 -45.01
N ASP A 11 -12.06 -35.23 -46.01
CA ASP A 11 -12.03 -36.69 -46.13
C ASP A 11 -10.58 -37.19 -46.37
N GLY A 12 -9.96 -37.74 -45.32
CA GLY A 12 -8.69 -38.46 -45.39
C GLY A 12 -8.95 -39.97 -45.48
N ASP A 13 -8.97 -40.50 -46.70
CA ASP A 13 -9.17 -41.92 -47.01
C ASP A 13 -8.02 -42.81 -46.49
N ASP A 14 -8.18 -43.39 -45.30
CA ASP A 14 -7.36 -44.52 -44.83
C ASP A 14 -7.85 -45.82 -45.47
N LYS A 15 -7.02 -46.37 -46.36
CA LYS A 15 -7.21 -47.66 -47.05
C LYS A 15 -7.07 -48.86 -46.10
N ASN A 16 -8.00 -49.03 -45.18
CA ASN A 16 -8.25 -50.31 -44.51
C ASN A 16 -9.68 -50.39 -43.94
N GLY A 17 -10.69 -50.51 -44.80
CA GLY A 17 -11.96 -51.20 -44.49
C GLY A 17 -12.84 -50.75 -43.31
N THR A 18 -12.55 -49.67 -42.59
CA THR A 18 -13.43 -49.12 -41.55
C THR A 18 -13.70 -47.64 -41.82
N ARG A 19 -14.83 -47.37 -42.49
CA ARG A 19 -15.36 -46.03 -42.68
C ARG A 19 -15.77 -45.46 -41.32
N TRP A 20 -14.97 -44.54 -40.78
CA TRP A 20 -15.32 -43.82 -39.56
C TRP A 20 -16.49 -42.89 -39.85
N THR A 21 -17.68 -43.22 -39.35
CA THR A 21 -18.82 -42.30 -39.36
C THR A 21 -18.64 -41.33 -38.19
N ALA A 22 -18.65 -40.02 -38.46
CA ALA A 22 -18.67 -39.01 -37.41
C ALA A 22 -19.90 -39.22 -36.51
N VAL A 23 -19.67 -39.71 -35.29
CA VAL A 23 -20.72 -39.93 -34.29
C VAL A 23 -21.11 -38.57 -33.71
N ASN A 24 -22.40 -38.33 -33.52
CA ASN A 24 -22.90 -37.12 -32.85
C ASN A 24 -22.10 -36.84 -31.57
N PRO A 25 -21.77 -35.58 -31.26
CA PRO A 25 -20.95 -35.25 -30.12
C PRO A 25 -21.60 -35.79 -28.84
N PHE A 26 -20.79 -36.43 -27.99
CA PHE A 26 -21.26 -36.96 -26.71
C PHE A 26 -21.77 -35.81 -25.83
N VAL A 27 -23.04 -35.86 -25.44
CA VAL A 27 -23.70 -34.84 -24.62
C VAL A 27 -23.71 -35.31 -23.17
N TYR A 28 -23.15 -34.50 -22.28
CA TYR A 28 -23.14 -34.76 -20.84
C TYR A 28 -24.50 -34.41 -20.20
N SER A 29 -24.70 -34.77 -18.93
CA SER A 29 -25.96 -34.54 -18.19
C SER A 29 -26.37 -33.06 -18.07
N ASP A 30 -25.45 -32.14 -18.34
CA ASP A 30 -25.63 -30.69 -18.32
C ASP A 30 -25.92 -30.10 -19.73
N SER A 31 -26.23 -30.94 -20.72
CA SER A 31 -26.47 -30.57 -22.12
C SER A 31 -25.27 -29.97 -22.86
N THR A 32 -24.07 -30.03 -22.26
CA THR A 32 -22.84 -29.59 -22.92
C THR A 32 -22.15 -30.76 -23.62
N THR A 33 -21.35 -30.46 -24.64
CA THR A 33 -20.51 -31.43 -25.37
C THR A 33 -19.06 -31.43 -24.86
N THR A 34 -18.74 -30.55 -23.90
CA THR A 34 -17.43 -30.44 -23.27
C THR A 34 -17.34 -31.36 -22.06
N PRO A 35 -16.27 -32.17 -21.93
CA PRO A 35 -16.07 -32.98 -20.75
C PRO A 35 -16.05 -32.10 -19.50
N PRO A 36 -16.81 -32.46 -18.44
CA PRO A 36 -16.75 -31.72 -17.19
C PRO A 36 -15.32 -31.79 -16.64
N PRO A 37 -14.84 -30.73 -15.99
CA PRO A 37 -13.52 -30.74 -15.40
C PRO A 37 -13.42 -31.85 -14.34
N VAL A 38 -12.26 -32.50 -14.27
CA VAL A 38 -11.98 -33.62 -13.33
C VAL A 38 -12.18 -33.20 -11.87
N LEU A 39 -12.02 -31.90 -11.59
CA LEU A 39 -12.21 -31.31 -10.28
C LEU A 39 -13.14 -30.10 -10.41
N PRO A 40 -14.01 -29.85 -9.41
CA PRO A 40 -14.79 -28.62 -9.37
C PRO A 40 -13.85 -27.40 -9.29
N PRO A 41 -14.30 -26.24 -9.78
CA PRO A 41 -13.56 -24.99 -9.65
C PRO A 41 -13.26 -24.72 -8.17
N VAL A 42 -12.06 -24.20 -7.90
CA VAL A 42 -11.68 -23.84 -6.52
C VAL A 42 -12.52 -22.64 -6.09
N GLU A 43 -13.28 -22.81 -5.02
CA GLU A 43 -13.96 -21.69 -4.38
C GLU A 43 -12.94 -20.87 -3.59
N ARG A 44 -12.44 -19.81 -4.23
CA ARG A 44 -11.44 -18.91 -3.67
C ARG A 44 -12.10 -17.96 -2.69
N THR A 45 -11.65 -17.99 -1.44
CA THR A 45 -12.10 -17.03 -0.42
C THR A 45 -10.93 -16.14 -0.01
N VAL A 46 -11.07 -14.83 -0.23
CA VAL A 46 -10.09 -13.85 0.22
C VAL A 46 -10.44 -13.40 1.64
N GLU A 47 -9.52 -13.59 2.57
CA GLU A 47 -9.62 -13.14 3.95
C GLU A 47 -9.36 -11.63 4.00
N ILE A 48 -10.46 -10.88 4.05
CA ILE A 48 -10.48 -9.43 4.27
C ILE A 48 -10.68 -9.13 5.74
N ILE A 49 -10.05 -8.04 6.19
CA ILE A 49 -10.24 -7.51 7.55
C ILE A 49 -11.73 -7.23 7.77
N SER A 50 -12.22 -7.53 8.99
CA SER A 50 -13.62 -7.26 9.35
C SER A 50 -14.00 -5.80 9.04
N ARG A 51 -15.08 -5.60 8.27
CA ARG A 51 -15.59 -4.26 7.91
C ARG A 51 -15.77 -3.36 9.13
N LYS A 52 -16.11 -3.95 10.29
CA LYS A 52 -16.27 -3.20 11.55
C LYS A 52 -14.94 -2.57 12.02
N ALA A 53 -13.83 -3.30 11.90
CA ALA A 53 -12.51 -2.80 12.28
C ALA A 53 -12.04 -1.70 11.31
N VAL A 54 -12.28 -1.87 10.01
CA VAL A 54 -11.97 -0.86 8.98
C VAL A 54 -12.75 0.43 9.21
N VAL A 55 -14.06 0.33 9.46
CA VAL A 55 -14.91 1.49 9.78
C VAL A 55 -14.44 2.20 11.06
N PHE A 56 -14.11 1.44 12.10
CA PHE A 56 -13.58 2.00 13.34
C PHE A 56 -12.25 2.76 13.12
N GLY A 57 -11.34 2.18 12.34
CA GLY A 57 -10.08 2.84 11.95
C GLY A 57 -10.32 4.15 11.20
N HIS A 58 -11.25 4.18 10.24
CA HIS A 58 -11.60 5.39 9.50
C HIS A 58 -12.21 6.48 10.37
N ILE A 59 -13.02 6.13 11.38
CA ILE A 59 -13.56 7.09 12.35
C ILE A 59 -12.42 7.77 13.12
N LEU A 60 -11.45 6.99 13.60
CA LEU A 60 -10.28 7.53 14.31
C LEU A 60 -9.46 8.45 13.41
N VAL A 61 -9.21 8.05 12.16
CA VAL A 61 -8.52 8.89 11.17
C VAL A 61 -9.24 10.21 10.96
N PHE A 62 -10.57 10.19 10.81
CA PHE A 62 -11.38 11.40 10.63
C PHE A 62 -11.27 12.34 11.84
N ILE A 63 -11.38 11.81 13.06
CA ILE A 63 -11.24 12.59 14.30
C ILE A 63 -9.83 13.21 14.39
N SER A 64 -8.79 12.42 14.13
CA SER A 64 -7.40 12.90 14.14
C SER A 64 -7.14 13.96 13.07
N LEU A 65 -7.72 13.81 11.87
CA LEU A 65 -7.60 14.78 10.78
C LEU A 65 -8.24 16.12 11.16
N VAL A 66 -9.46 16.11 11.71
CA VAL A 66 -10.16 17.32 12.17
C VAL A 66 -9.39 18.00 13.30
N MET A 67 -8.83 17.24 14.23
CA MET A 67 -7.96 17.80 15.28
C MET A 67 -6.69 18.44 14.72
N ALA A 68 -5.99 17.76 13.80
CA ALA A 68 -4.78 18.29 13.19
C ALA A 68 -5.04 19.59 12.41
N LEU A 69 -6.14 19.64 11.63
CA LEU A 69 -6.54 20.82 10.88
C LEU A 69 -6.98 21.97 11.79
N SER A 70 -7.76 21.69 12.83
CA SER A 70 -8.23 22.73 13.76
C SER A 70 -7.06 23.34 14.56
N PHE A 71 -6.14 22.53 15.07
CA PHE A 71 -4.93 23.04 15.73
C PHE A 71 -3.98 23.75 14.77
N GLY A 72 -3.82 23.26 13.54
CA GLY A 72 -3.04 23.92 12.50
C GLY A 72 -3.61 25.30 12.14
N LEU A 73 -4.92 25.38 11.92
CA LEU A 73 -5.62 26.62 11.59
C LEU A 73 -5.57 27.61 12.76
N TRP A 74 -5.84 27.15 13.99
CA TRP A 74 -5.74 27.97 15.19
C TRP A 74 -4.33 28.55 15.36
N THR A 75 -3.29 27.73 15.13
CA THR A 75 -1.89 28.16 15.18
C THR A 75 -1.59 29.23 14.12
N PHE A 76 -2.15 29.10 12.92
CA PHE A 76 -1.97 30.05 11.84
C PHE A 76 -2.64 31.40 12.13
N LEU A 77 -3.90 31.37 12.58
CA LEU A 77 -4.67 32.57 12.92
C LEU A 77 -4.04 33.32 14.11
N ASN A 78 -3.63 32.58 15.15
CA ASN A 78 -3.05 33.16 16.37
C ASN A 78 -1.52 33.33 16.32
N ARG A 79 -0.91 33.33 15.12
CA ARG A 79 0.55 33.48 14.94
C ARG A 79 1.14 34.79 15.50
N SER A 80 0.30 35.81 15.70
CA SER A 80 0.68 37.10 16.29
C SER A 80 0.78 37.06 17.82
N ASN A 81 0.09 36.13 18.49
CA ASN A 81 0.08 36.02 19.94
C ASN A 81 1.47 35.64 20.46
N VAL A 82 1.89 36.28 21.55
CA VAL A 82 3.24 36.12 22.14
C VAL A 82 3.53 34.66 22.48
N VAL A 83 2.51 33.93 22.99
CA VAL A 83 2.62 32.51 23.33
C VAL A 83 2.90 31.65 22.09
N VAL A 84 2.14 31.83 21.00
CA VAL A 84 2.32 31.06 19.76
C VAL A 84 3.64 31.41 19.09
N LYS A 85 4.01 32.69 19.10
CA LYS A 85 5.27 33.19 18.55
C LYS A 85 6.48 32.62 19.29
N ALA A 86 6.38 32.45 20.61
CA ALA A 86 7.42 31.82 21.42
C ALA A 86 7.61 30.32 21.06
N SER A 87 6.50 29.63 20.77
CA SER A 87 6.49 28.22 20.36
C SER A 87 6.93 27.95 18.92
N GLN A 88 7.21 29.00 18.15
CA GLN A 88 7.69 28.92 16.76
C GLN A 88 6.70 28.19 15.84
N PRO A 89 5.71 28.91 15.27
CA PRO A 89 4.56 28.31 14.60
C PRO A 89 4.93 27.44 13.38
N VAL A 90 6.08 27.71 12.76
CA VAL A 90 6.57 26.94 11.60
C VAL A 90 6.84 25.47 11.94
N PHE A 91 7.40 25.16 13.12
CA PHE A 91 7.64 23.77 13.52
C PHE A 91 6.36 23.04 13.89
N LEU A 92 5.41 23.74 14.52
CA LEU A 92 4.10 23.18 14.83
C LEU A 92 3.30 22.88 13.55
N GLY A 93 3.43 23.73 12.53
CA GLY A 93 2.90 23.48 11.20
C GLY A 93 3.49 22.23 10.53
N MET A 94 4.80 22.02 10.60
CA MET A 94 5.42 20.79 10.08
C MET A 94 4.88 19.53 10.78
N LEU A 95 4.69 19.57 12.10
CA LEU A 95 4.10 18.44 12.83
C LEU A 95 2.67 18.15 12.38
N CYS A 96 1.85 19.17 12.14
CA CYS A 96 0.50 18.99 11.63
C CYS A 96 0.50 18.42 10.21
N ILE A 97 1.40 18.89 9.33
CA ILE A 97 1.52 18.37 7.97
C ILE A 97 1.99 16.92 7.99
N GLY A 98 3.02 16.60 8.80
CA GLY A 98 3.54 15.25 8.92
C GLY A 98 2.51 14.27 9.48
N SER A 99 1.72 14.67 10.47
CA SER A 99 0.63 13.83 10.99
C SER A 99 -0.45 13.57 9.95
N ILE A 100 -0.84 14.57 9.16
CA ILE A 100 -1.81 14.41 8.07
C ILE A 100 -1.30 13.42 7.01
N LEU A 101 -0.02 13.49 6.63
CA LEU A 101 0.57 12.53 5.68
C LEU A 101 0.57 11.09 6.20
N ILE A 102 0.88 10.90 7.49
CA ILE A 102 0.79 9.58 8.13
C ILE A 102 -0.67 9.08 8.15
N LEU A 103 -1.64 9.96 8.41
CA LEU A 103 -3.07 9.59 8.38
C LEU A 103 -3.52 9.14 6.97
N PHE A 104 -3.00 9.75 5.90
CA PHE A 104 -3.27 9.31 4.53
C PHE A 104 -2.73 7.91 4.23
N THR A 105 -1.68 7.47 4.93
CA THR A 105 -1.15 6.11 4.80
C THR A 105 -2.21 5.08 5.18
N ILE A 106 -2.90 5.29 6.31
CA ILE A 106 -3.95 4.38 6.81
C ILE A 106 -5.10 4.25 5.80
N VAL A 107 -5.46 5.37 5.15
CA VAL A 107 -6.50 5.36 4.12
C VAL A 107 -6.04 4.63 2.87
N THR A 108 -4.79 4.79 2.47
CA THR A 108 -4.24 4.15 1.27
C THR A 108 -4.14 2.62 1.46
N GLU A 109 -3.74 2.19 2.65
CA GLU A 109 -3.72 0.77 3.05
C GLU A 109 -5.12 0.14 2.99
N SER A 110 -6.16 0.83 3.48
CA SER A 110 -7.51 0.26 3.41
C SER A 110 -8.03 0.13 1.97
N MET A 111 -7.66 1.05 1.08
CA MET A 111 -7.99 0.94 -0.35
C MET A 111 -7.26 -0.20 -1.06
N CYS A 112 -6.09 -0.61 -0.57
CA CYS A 112 -5.35 -1.76 -1.11
C CYS A 112 -6.14 -3.07 -0.94
N ALA A 113 -6.88 -3.22 0.15
CA ALA A 113 -7.69 -4.41 0.42
C ALA A 113 -8.92 -4.51 -0.51
N ASP A 114 -9.64 -3.41 -0.72
CA ASP A 114 -10.95 -3.42 -1.37
C ASP A 114 -10.91 -3.28 -2.91
N LEU A 115 -9.94 -2.59 -3.50
CA LEU A 115 -10.02 -2.16 -4.91
C LEU A 115 -9.08 -2.95 -5.83
N GLU A 116 -9.60 -3.97 -6.54
CA GLU A 116 -8.81 -4.84 -7.44
C GLU A 116 -8.03 -4.08 -8.53
N ARG A 117 -8.58 -3.00 -9.08
CA ARG A 117 -8.04 -2.36 -10.30
C ARG A 117 -6.96 -1.31 -10.07
N ARG A 118 -6.69 -0.90 -8.82
CA ARG A 118 -5.66 0.12 -8.48
C ARG A 118 -4.83 -0.23 -7.24
N ALA A 119 -4.86 -1.49 -6.82
CA ALA A 119 -4.24 -1.89 -5.57
C ALA A 119 -2.71 -1.75 -5.56
N ASP A 120 -2.05 -1.97 -6.70
CA ASP A 120 -0.59 -1.86 -6.81
C ASP A 120 -0.10 -0.45 -6.50
N VAL A 121 -0.84 0.56 -6.96
CA VAL A 121 -0.49 1.97 -6.69
C VAL A 121 -0.65 2.30 -5.21
N SER A 122 -1.73 1.83 -4.57
CA SER A 122 -1.95 2.03 -3.14
C SER A 122 -0.87 1.35 -2.29
N CYS A 123 -0.51 0.11 -2.66
CA CYS A 123 0.54 -0.68 -2.03
C CYS A 123 1.90 0.06 -2.04
N MET A 124 2.20 0.72 -3.16
CA MET A 124 3.44 1.50 -3.31
C MET A 124 3.40 2.85 -2.59
N LEU A 125 2.24 3.50 -2.55
CA LEU A 125 2.07 4.84 -1.97
C LEU A 125 2.15 4.84 -0.44
N SER A 126 1.70 3.76 0.21
CA SER A 126 1.70 3.65 1.67
C SER A 126 3.07 3.89 2.32
N PRO A 127 4.15 3.14 1.97
CA PRO A 127 5.47 3.35 2.57
C PRO A 127 6.04 4.74 2.26
N TRP A 128 5.70 5.33 1.11
CA TRP A 128 6.08 6.69 0.76
C TRP A 128 5.44 7.73 1.68
N LEU A 129 4.13 7.68 1.82
CA LEU A 129 3.37 8.62 2.67
C LEU A 129 3.81 8.52 4.13
N PHE A 130 4.02 7.29 4.62
CA PHE A 130 4.47 7.05 5.97
C PHE A 130 5.88 7.61 6.21
N SER A 131 6.83 7.29 5.33
CA SER A 131 8.23 7.70 5.46
C SER A 131 8.39 9.22 5.35
N ILE A 132 7.71 9.85 4.39
CA ILE A 132 7.71 11.31 4.23
C ILE A 132 7.07 11.98 5.45
N GLY A 133 5.90 11.52 5.89
CA GLY A 133 5.22 12.08 7.05
C GLY A 133 6.01 11.94 8.35
N PHE A 134 6.69 10.80 8.52
CA PHE A 134 7.59 10.54 9.65
C PHE A 134 8.80 11.48 9.63
N ILE A 135 9.49 11.63 8.50
CA ILE A 135 10.66 12.51 8.38
C ILE A 135 10.28 13.98 8.56
N VAL A 136 9.15 14.44 8.02
CA VAL A 136 8.67 15.81 8.24
C VAL A 136 8.42 16.07 9.73
N SER A 137 7.78 15.12 10.42
CA SER A 137 7.50 15.23 11.86
C SER A 137 8.78 15.20 12.70
N PHE A 138 9.66 14.23 12.43
CA PHE A 138 10.92 14.05 13.14
C PHE A 138 11.86 15.25 12.94
N SER A 139 11.93 15.78 11.72
CA SER A 139 12.76 16.94 11.43
C SER A 139 12.27 18.21 12.14
N GLY A 140 10.96 18.36 12.33
CA GLY A 140 10.38 19.43 13.16
C GLY A 140 10.79 19.34 14.63
N LEU A 141 10.80 18.12 15.20
CA LEU A 141 11.26 17.87 16.56
C LEU A 141 12.77 18.10 16.70
N PHE A 142 13.56 17.56 15.78
CA PHE A 142 15.02 17.72 15.78
C PHE A 142 15.43 19.19 15.70
N SER A 143 14.75 19.96 14.85
CA SER A 143 14.96 21.41 14.72
C SER A 143 14.75 22.15 16.03
N LYS A 144 13.71 21.78 16.78
CA LYS A 144 13.41 22.35 18.11
C LYS A 144 14.48 21.98 19.14
N THR A 145 14.94 20.72 19.13
CA THR A 145 16.01 20.25 20.01
C THR A 145 17.35 20.94 19.71
N MET A 146 17.70 21.09 18.44
CA MET A 146 18.92 21.79 18.01
C MET A 146 18.95 23.25 18.42
N LEU A 147 17.79 23.92 18.34
CA LEU A 147 17.65 25.29 18.83
C LEU A 147 17.92 25.37 20.34
N ILE A 148 17.32 24.48 21.12
CA ILE A 148 17.51 24.42 22.58
C ILE A 148 18.97 24.20 22.91
N ASN A 149 19.60 23.20 22.27
CA ASN A 149 21.01 22.89 22.49
C ASN A 149 21.93 24.09 22.18
N LYS A 150 21.67 24.79 21.07
CA LYS A 150 22.42 25.99 20.68
C LYS A 150 22.24 27.14 21.69
N ILE A 151 21.02 27.31 22.22
CA ILE A 151 20.75 28.32 23.26
C ILE A 151 21.54 28.00 24.53
N PHE A 152 21.53 26.75 25.01
CA PHE A 152 22.25 26.35 26.22
C PHE A 152 23.77 26.54 26.09
N HIS A 153 24.38 26.03 25.02
CA HIS A 153 25.83 26.16 24.83
C HIS A 153 26.28 27.61 24.60
N THR A 154 25.49 28.44 23.91
CA THR A 154 25.91 29.82 23.66
C THR A 154 25.78 30.70 24.91
N ARG A 155 24.81 30.41 25.78
CA ARG A 155 24.60 31.19 27.02
C ARG A 155 25.73 31.00 28.03
N GLY A 156 26.45 29.87 27.97
CA GLY A 156 27.65 29.61 28.77
C GLY A 156 28.89 30.40 28.33
N ASN A 157 29.07 30.63 27.01
CA ASN A 157 30.28 31.27 26.48
C ASN A 157 30.12 32.77 26.17
N ASN A 158 28.91 33.28 25.93
CA ASN A 158 28.72 34.70 25.67
C ASN A 158 27.28 35.16 25.95
N ARG A 159 27.07 36.17 26.80
CA ARG A 159 25.73 36.71 27.18
C ARG A 159 25.06 37.52 26.06
N ARG A 160 25.31 37.19 24.79
CA ARG A 160 24.76 37.90 23.63
C ARG A 160 23.40 37.32 23.24
N LYS A 161 22.39 38.17 23.10
CA LYS A 161 21.05 37.79 22.63
C LYS A 161 21.11 37.37 21.15
N ILE A 162 21.25 36.07 20.89
CA ILE A 162 21.27 35.55 19.52
C ILE A 162 19.83 35.39 19.04
N ARG A 163 19.46 36.14 17.99
CA ARG A 163 18.27 35.87 17.19
C ARG A 163 18.62 34.78 16.18
N ILE A 164 18.37 33.53 16.53
CA ILE A 164 18.54 32.40 15.60
C ILE A 164 17.46 32.54 14.52
N LYS A 165 17.89 32.70 13.26
CA LYS A 165 16.98 32.79 12.12
C LYS A 165 16.46 31.39 11.79
N MET A 166 15.15 31.28 11.49
CA MET A 166 14.50 30.01 11.13
C MET A 166 15.18 29.31 9.93
N HIS A 167 15.74 30.09 9.01
CA HIS A 167 16.43 29.59 7.82
C HIS A 167 17.65 28.71 8.12
N ASP A 168 18.40 28.99 9.20
CA ASP A 168 19.58 28.18 9.53
C ASP A 168 19.21 26.77 10.00
N VAL A 169 18.00 26.62 10.55
CA VAL A 169 17.46 25.34 11.03
C VAL A 169 16.78 24.56 9.89
N MET A 170 16.42 25.23 8.79
CA MET A 170 15.79 24.60 7.62
C MET A 170 16.80 23.85 6.74
N LYS A 171 18.10 24.17 6.82
CA LYS A 171 19.16 23.47 6.08
C LYS A 171 19.29 21.98 6.47
N PRO A 172 19.44 21.59 7.76
CA PRO A 172 19.49 20.18 8.13
C PRO A 172 18.17 19.45 7.83
N PHE A 173 17.03 20.14 7.90
CA PHE A 173 15.74 19.61 7.45
C PHE A 173 15.78 19.21 5.96
N ALA A 174 16.21 20.13 5.09
CA ALA A 174 16.25 19.88 3.65
C ALA A 174 17.21 18.72 3.31
N PHE A 175 18.33 18.62 4.02
CA PHE A 175 19.26 17.50 3.86
C PHE A 175 18.65 16.16 4.25
N LEU A 176 18.01 16.06 5.44
CA LEU A 176 17.35 14.82 5.89
C LEU A 176 16.20 14.40 4.97
N PHE A 177 15.40 15.37 4.52
CA PHE A 177 14.31 15.14 3.59
C PHE A 177 14.81 14.64 2.23
N LEU A 178 15.84 15.28 1.67
CA LEU A 178 16.43 14.87 0.40
C LEU A 178 17.06 13.48 0.49
N ALA A 179 17.79 13.20 1.57
CA ALA A 179 18.38 11.88 1.80
C ALA A 179 17.30 10.79 1.87
N ASN A 180 16.19 11.06 2.57
CA ASN A 180 15.05 10.14 2.62
C ASN A 180 14.41 9.92 1.24
N LEU A 181 14.23 10.97 0.44
CA LEU A 181 13.74 10.85 -0.94
C LEU A 181 14.67 10.01 -1.81
N VAL A 182 15.99 10.21 -1.72
CA VAL A 182 16.96 9.40 -2.49
C VAL A 182 16.86 7.93 -2.10
N VAL A 183 16.76 7.62 -0.79
CA VAL A 183 16.61 6.24 -0.31
C VAL A 183 15.30 5.63 -0.82
N LEU A 184 14.18 6.35 -0.69
CA LEU A 184 12.88 5.91 -1.18
C LEU A 184 12.92 5.64 -2.69
N ILE A 185 13.37 6.61 -3.49
CA ILE A 185 13.46 6.49 -4.96
C ILE A 185 14.36 5.31 -5.35
N SER A 186 15.54 5.20 -4.74
CA SER A 186 16.46 4.09 -5.02
C SER A 186 15.80 2.74 -4.72
N TRP A 187 15.12 2.63 -3.58
CA TRP A 187 14.36 1.43 -3.23
C TRP A 187 13.25 1.13 -4.23
N THR A 188 12.48 2.13 -4.66
CA THR A 188 11.38 1.93 -5.63
C THR A 188 11.84 1.43 -6.99
N ILE A 189 13.04 1.84 -7.42
CA ILE A 189 13.62 1.45 -8.71
C ILE A 189 14.12 0.01 -8.64
N VAL A 190 14.72 -0.38 -7.51
CA VAL A 190 15.27 -1.73 -7.32
C VAL A 190 14.17 -2.76 -7.05
N ASN A 191 13.18 -2.41 -6.22
CA ASN A 191 12.15 -3.33 -5.75
C ASN A 191 10.79 -2.63 -5.60
N PRO A 192 10.00 -2.50 -6.67
CA PRO A 192 8.64 -1.99 -6.57
C PRO A 192 7.74 -3.00 -5.85
N LEU A 193 6.76 -2.49 -5.10
CA LEU A 193 5.79 -3.30 -4.37
C LEU A 193 4.55 -3.53 -5.23
N VAL A 194 4.10 -4.78 -5.27
CA VAL A 194 2.90 -5.22 -5.99
C VAL A 194 1.97 -5.97 -5.05
N ARG A 195 0.66 -5.91 -5.32
CA ARG A 195 -0.32 -6.70 -4.56
C ARG A 195 -0.21 -8.15 -4.98
N ARG A 196 -0.06 -9.05 -4.00
CA ARG A 196 -0.16 -10.49 -4.20
C ARG A 196 -1.15 -11.11 -3.20
N GLU A 197 -1.66 -12.27 -3.59
CA GLU A 197 -2.49 -13.11 -2.75
C GLU A 197 -1.63 -14.26 -2.24
N VAL A 198 -1.51 -14.40 -0.93
CA VAL A 198 -0.73 -15.45 -0.28
C VAL A 198 -1.69 -16.45 0.36
N PRO A 199 -1.49 -17.77 0.16
CA PRO A 199 -2.36 -18.78 0.75
C PRO A 199 -2.19 -18.82 2.27
N THR A 200 -3.30 -18.83 3.02
CA THR A 200 -3.30 -18.92 4.49
C THR A 200 -3.02 -20.36 4.99
N GLY A 201 -2.73 -21.30 4.10
CA GLY A 201 -2.43 -22.70 4.42
C GLY A 201 -3.66 -23.60 4.61
N SER A 202 -4.88 -23.08 4.48
CA SER A 202 -6.08 -23.93 4.40
C SER A 202 -6.23 -24.52 3.01
N VAL A 203 -6.57 -25.81 2.96
CA VAL A 203 -6.75 -26.56 1.72
C VAL A 203 -8.19 -27.07 1.60
N ASP A 204 -8.66 -27.20 0.38
CA ASP A 204 -9.91 -27.89 0.07
C ASP A 204 -9.76 -29.41 0.25
N ILE A 205 -10.86 -30.14 0.07
CA ILE A 205 -10.88 -31.62 0.13
C ILE A 205 -9.99 -32.29 -0.93
N TYR A 206 -9.52 -31.53 -1.92
CA TYR A 206 -8.64 -31.97 -3.00
C TYR A 206 -7.19 -31.53 -2.79
N GLY A 207 -6.84 -30.94 -1.64
CA GLY A 207 -5.48 -30.52 -1.30
C GLY A 207 -5.03 -29.21 -1.95
N ARG A 208 -5.95 -28.40 -2.51
CA ARG A 208 -5.66 -27.10 -3.15
C ARG A 208 -5.91 -25.94 -2.17
N PRO A 209 -5.09 -24.88 -2.14
CA PRO A 209 -5.32 -23.74 -1.27
C PRO A 209 -6.63 -23.01 -1.62
N ASN A 210 -7.49 -22.78 -0.62
CA ASN A 210 -8.81 -22.16 -0.80
C ASN A 210 -9.01 -20.83 -0.06
N ARG A 211 -8.14 -20.51 0.91
CA ARG A 211 -8.10 -19.21 1.57
C ARG A 211 -6.82 -18.47 1.26
N PHE A 212 -6.99 -17.20 0.94
CA PHE A 212 -5.90 -16.30 0.59
C PHE A 212 -6.06 -15.00 1.34
N TYR A 213 -4.97 -14.39 1.79
CA TYR A 213 -4.97 -13.00 2.23
C TYR A 213 -4.16 -12.15 1.25
N THR A 214 -4.41 -10.85 1.26
CA THR A 214 -3.71 -9.91 0.36
C THR A 214 -2.55 -9.26 1.09
N ASN A 215 -1.40 -9.20 0.43
CA ASN A 215 -0.22 -8.53 0.95
C ASN A 215 0.54 -7.78 -0.14
N CYS A 216 1.41 -6.88 0.33
CA CYS A 216 2.31 -6.11 -0.48
C CYS A 216 3.69 -6.76 -0.46
N VAL A 217 4.15 -7.28 -1.60
CA VAL A 217 5.46 -7.95 -1.72
C VAL A 217 6.31 -7.28 -2.80
N PRO A 218 7.65 -7.31 -2.66
CA PRO A 218 8.55 -6.80 -3.70
C PRO A 218 8.50 -7.71 -4.94
N LEU A 219 8.55 -7.10 -6.12
CA LEU A 219 8.48 -7.81 -7.41
C LEU A 219 9.55 -8.92 -7.57
N LEU A 220 10.75 -8.72 -7.04
CA LEU A 220 11.86 -9.67 -7.16
C LEU A 220 11.75 -10.88 -6.20
N ALA A 221 10.74 -10.95 -5.33
CA ALA A 221 10.57 -12.09 -4.42
C ALA A 221 10.10 -13.38 -5.15
N ASP A 222 9.69 -13.30 -6.41
CA ASP A 222 9.15 -14.45 -7.16
C ASP A 222 10.23 -15.43 -7.66
N ASP A 223 11.50 -15.04 -7.79
CA ASP A 223 12.56 -15.95 -8.30
C ASP A 223 13.06 -16.96 -7.25
N ASP A 224 12.86 -16.70 -5.95
CA ASP A 224 13.37 -17.53 -4.84
C ASP A 224 12.27 -18.33 -4.11
N ALA A 225 10.99 -18.14 -4.45
CA ALA A 225 9.86 -18.71 -3.70
C ALA A 225 9.52 -20.15 -4.15
N GLY A 226 10.41 -21.08 -3.84
CA GLY A 226 9.98 -22.44 -3.51
C GLY A 226 9.03 -22.41 -2.28
N PRO A 227 8.29 -23.50 -1.99
CA PRO A 227 7.20 -23.55 -0.99
C PRO A 227 7.60 -23.32 0.49
N ALA A 228 8.81 -22.81 0.75
CA ALA A 228 9.38 -22.61 2.08
C ALA A 228 9.33 -21.15 2.59
N ALA A 229 9.00 -20.15 1.76
CA ALA A 229 9.01 -18.73 2.16
C ALA A 229 7.82 -18.30 3.03
N SER A 230 6.81 -19.16 3.24
CA SER A 230 5.63 -18.87 4.08
C SER A 230 5.88 -19.03 5.59
N LYS A 231 7.11 -19.35 6.02
CA LYS A 231 7.44 -19.61 7.43
C LYS A 231 8.29 -18.54 8.14
N LEU A 232 8.58 -17.41 7.49
CA LEU A 232 9.51 -16.42 8.06
C LEU A 232 8.92 -15.03 8.36
N TRP A 233 7.59 -14.93 8.44
CA TRP A 233 6.91 -13.81 9.08
C TRP A 233 5.75 -14.31 9.93
#